data_AF-A0A1I2E9D7-F1
#
_entry.id   AF-A0A1I2E9D7-F1
#
_cell.length_a   1.000
_cell.length_b   1.000
_cell.length_c   1.000
_cell.angle_alpha   90.00
_cell.angle_beta   90.00
_cell.angle_gamma   90.00
#
_symmetry.space_group_name_H-M   'P 1'
#
loop_
_entity.id
_entity.type
_entity.pdbx_description
1 polymer ?
#
loop_
_entity_poly.entity_id
_entity_poly.type
_entity_poly.pdbx_seq_one_letter_code
_entity_poly.pdbx_strand_id
1 'polypeptide(L)'
;MLSPRVVLAWVSVLVVGCYSGVSEVTESIGAPETSEATTAGTSAASSGPATSEPGASATAEGSTAEGPTAEVSTAAEPTSTSGAGATSTGPDEVSSGPGPTDTGTSGEASTTGGTTGEPIDPAAEVCARWTADRKDMSEGTWSGAVAGCQAGDTGAPGRDNALKLINLYRWLAGQPAVGHDAGLDAKAQQCALMMHANGKLSHDPDMNWACYSADGAQAAMNSNISSTPGVVAVDLYMVDPGNATTFGHRRWILANGLGPVGLGSTAANSCMWVIGGQGGGDAAWTAWPPPGVVPIDAIRVPEVPWSDVDKTGWTIQSDAIDLDAAQVTIREGGVDRPVKSTPLVGGFGSASAIAVTPQGWASEAGKTYTVQVNGVPQPFSYDVQVVACP
;
A
#
# COMPACT_ATOMS: atom_id res chain seq x y z
N MET A 1 14.36 28.17 -54.89
CA MET A 1 13.18 27.32 -54.57
C MET A 1 13.13 27.18 -53.06
N LEU A 2 11.98 27.41 -52.43
CA LEU A 2 11.83 27.23 -50.97
C LEU A 2 11.28 25.83 -50.67
N SER A 3 11.65 25.28 -49.52
CA SER A 3 10.94 24.19 -48.85
C SER A 3 11.06 24.40 -47.34
N PRO A 4 9.95 24.51 -46.58
CA PRO A 4 10.00 24.77 -45.14
C PRO A 4 10.27 23.47 -44.37
N ARG A 5 11.12 23.57 -43.33
CA ARG A 5 11.22 22.50 -42.32
C ARG A 5 10.04 22.61 -41.36
N VAL A 6 9.23 21.56 -41.27
CA VAL A 6 8.22 21.42 -40.20
C VAL A 6 8.94 21.03 -38.91
N VAL A 7 8.77 21.83 -37.86
CA VAL A 7 9.17 21.49 -36.49
C VAL A 7 7.91 21.05 -35.75
N LEU A 8 7.81 19.76 -35.43
CA LEU A 8 6.72 19.25 -34.59
C LEU A 8 7.12 19.43 -33.11
N ALA A 9 6.58 20.47 -32.48
CA ALA A 9 6.65 20.63 -31.03
C ALA A 9 5.59 19.74 -30.37
N TRP A 10 6.02 18.69 -29.67
CA TRP A 10 5.13 17.86 -28.86
C TRP A 10 4.79 18.58 -27.56
N VAL A 11 3.57 19.10 -27.47
CA VAL A 11 3.01 19.64 -26.22
C VAL A 11 2.41 18.48 -25.43
N SER A 12 3.14 17.97 -24.45
CA SER A 12 2.62 16.99 -23.49
C SER A 12 1.63 17.66 -22.54
N VAL A 13 0.34 17.52 -22.82
CA VAL A 13 -0.73 17.95 -21.91
C VAL A 13 -0.81 16.96 -20.75
N LEU A 14 -0.40 17.38 -19.56
CA LEU A 14 -0.57 16.60 -18.34
C LEU A 14 -2.06 16.62 -17.93
N VAL A 15 -2.80 15.56 -18.23
CA VAL A 15 -4.18 15.41 -17.76
C VAL A 15 -4.14 14.80 -16.36
N VAL A 16 -4.25 15.65 -15.34
CA VAL A 16 -4.54 15.21 -13.96
C VAL A 16 -5.99 14.75 -13.92
N GLY A 17 -6.22 13.44 -14.11
CA GLY A 17 -7.54 12.84 -14.03
C GLY A 17 -7.97 12.68 -12.57
N CYS A 18 -8.98 13.44 -12.13
CA CYS A 18 -9.66 13.15 -10.87
C CYS A 18 -10.35 11.79 -10.98
N TYR A 19 -9.87 10.79 -10.22
CA TYR A 19 -10.43 9.45 -10.22
C TYR A 19 -11.59 9.37 -9.22
N SER A 20 -12.83 9.42 -9.71
CA SER A 20 -14.02 9.21 -8.88
C SER A 20 -14.07 7.76 -8.38
N GLY A 21 -14.17 7.57 -7.07
CA GLY A 21 -13.97 6.27 -6.42
C GLY A 21 -15.03 5.21 -6.75
N VAL A 22 -14.60 3.95 -6.66
CA VAL A 22 -15.50 2.80 -6.50
C VAL A 22 -15.84 2.63 -5.03
N SER A 23 -17.13 2.59 -4.69
CA SER A 23 -17.59 2.35 -3.32
C SER A 23 -17.34 0.90 -2.90
N GLU A 24 -16.39 0.68 -2.00
CA GLU A 24 -16.21 -0.64 -1.38
C GLU A 24 -17.40 -1.01 -0.50
N VAL A 25 -17.84 -2.27 -0.59
CA VAL A 25 -18.95 -2.78 0.22
C VAL A 25 -18.40 -3.28 1.55
N THR A 26 -18.66 -2.52 2.62
CA THR A 26 -18.24 -2.89 3.98
C THR A 26 -19.06 -4.08 4.49
N GLU A 27 -18.51 -5.29 4.41
CA GLU A 27 -19.07 -6.45 5.09
C GLU A 27 -18.62 -6.44 6.56
N SER A 28 -19.57 -6.19 7.47
CA SER A 28 -19.31 -6.02 8.90
C SER A 28 -18.92 -7.34 9.55
N ILE A 29 -17.65 -7.48 9.95
CA ILE A 29 -17.16 -8.63 10.70
C ILE A 29 -17.71 -8.56 12.13
N GLY A 30 -18.83 -9.26 12.37
CA GLY A 30 -19.47 -9.33 13.69
C GLY A 30 -18.60 -10.03 14.73
N ALA A 31 -18.53 -9.47 15.94
CA ALA A 31 -17.90 -10.12 17.08
C ALA A 31 -18.67 -11.39 17.51
N PRO A 32 -17.98 -12.45 17.98
CA PRO A 32 -18.64 -13.70 18.36
C PRO A 32 -19.42 -13.57 19.67
N GLU A 33 -20.75 -13.74 19.61
CA GLU A 33 -21.57 -13.85 20.82
C GLU A 33 -21.30 -15.14 21.59
N THR A 34 -21.08 -15.03 22.90
CA THR A 34 -20.90 -16.17 23.80
C THR A 34 -22.24 -16.81 24.14
N SER A 35 -22.47 -18.05 23.69
CA SER A 35 -23.69 -18.81 24.03
C SER A 35 -23.50 -19.69 25.27
N GLU A 36 -24.09 -19.27 26.40
CA GLU A 36 -24.36 -20.17 27.52
C GLU A 36 -25.72 -20.87 27.33
N ALA A 37 -25.82 -22.15 27.71
CA ALA A 37 -27.00 -22.98 27.45
C ALA A 37 -27.51 -23.70 28.70
N THR A 38 -28.70 -23.31 29.19
CA THR A 38 -29.44 -24.04 30.24
C THR A 38 -30.95 -24.11 29.99
N THR A 39 -31.36 -25.22 29.39
CA THR A 39 -32.56 -26.04 29.68
C THR A 39 -33.87 -25.44 30.23
N ALA A 40 -34.95 -25.74 29.47
CA ALA A 40 -36.28 -26.25 29.89
C ALA A 40 -37.39 -25.28 30.37
N GLY A 41 -38.60 -25.47 29.81
CA GLY A 41 -39.85 -24.78 30.19
C GLY A 41 -41.01 -25.01 29.21
N THR A 42 -41.78 -26.09 29.39
CA THR A 42 -42.79 -26.58 28.41
C THR A 42 -44.21 -26.05 28.67
N SER A 43 -44.96 -25.62 27.63
CA SER A 43 -46.29 -26.20 27.22
C SER A 43 -47.22 -25.29 26.37
N ALA A 44 -48.02 -25.94 25.50
CA ALA A 44 -49.34 -25.57 24.93
C ALA A 44 -49.53 -24.15 24.30
N ALA A 45 -49.81 -24.01 22.98
CA ALA A 45 -51.06 -24.30 22.24
C ALA A 45 -52.18 -23.23 22.45
N SER A 46 -53.04 -22.87 21.47
CA SER A 46 -53.42 -23.53 20.19
C SER A 46 -53.86 -22.55 19.07
N SER A 47 -54.21 -23.12 17.90
CA SER A 47 -55.23 -22.67 16.92
C SER A 47 -55.13 -21.29 16.22
N GLY A 48 -54.89 -21.33 14.90
CA GLY A 48 -55.60 -20.46 13.92
C GLY A 48 -56.89 -21.12 13.43
N PRO A 49 -57.42 -20.86 12.21
CA PRO A 49 -56.92 -19.99 11.13
C PRO A 49 -58.01 -19.02 10.55
N ALA A 50 -57.70 -18.29 9.46
CA ALA A 50 -58.50 -18.18 8.21
C ALA A 50 -58.41 -16.83 7.45
N THR A 51 -57.81 -16.88 6.25
CA THR A 51 -58.21 -16.20 4.99
C THR A 51 -58.83 -14.78 4.96
N SER A 52 -58.25 -13.88 4.16
CA SER A 52 -58.87 -13.45 2.89
C SER A 52 -57.97 -12.54 2.02
N GLU A 53 -58.14 -12.68 0.70
CA GLU A 53 -57.65 -11.86 -0.42
C GLU A 53 -58.81 -11.77 -1.45
N PRO A 54 -58.76 -10.94 -2.50
CA PRO A 54 -58.04 -9.66 -2.70
C PRO A 54 -59.00 -8.53 -3.16
N GLY A 55 -58.48 -7.35 -3.50
CA GLY A 55 -59.24 -6.27 -4.15
C GLY A 55 -58.34 -5.29 -4.90
N ALA A 56 -58.78 -4.77 -6.07
CA ALA A 56 -57.92 -4.02 -7.00
C ALA A 56 -58.64 -2.88 -7.75
N SER A 57 -57.86 -1.90 -8.21
CA SER A 57 -58.25 -0.74 -9.07
C SER A 57 -59.11 0.34 -8.37
N ALA A 58 -59.09 1.64 -8.74
CA ALA A 58 -58.55 2.27 -9.95
C ALA A 58 -58.13 3.76 -9.77
N THR A 59 -57.17 4.20 -10.59
CA THR A 59 -56.98 5.53 -11.23
C THR A 59 -57.51 6.84 -10.62
N ALA A 60 -56.63 7.85 -10.53
CA ALA A 60 -56.91 9.24 -10.95
C ALA A 60 -55.60 9.99 -11.35
N GLU A 61 -55.74 11.01 -12.20
CA GLU A 61 -54.69 11.94 -12.67
C GLU A 61 -54.26 12.93 -11.55
N GLY A 62 -53.17 13.72 -11.62
CA GLY A 62 -52.15 13.94 -12.67
C GLY A 62 -51.90 15.45 -12.89
N SER A 63 -50.71 15.96 -12.57
CA SER A 63 -50.31 17.36 -12.86
C SER A 63 -48.78 17.57 -12.80
N THR A 64 -48.27 18.66 -13.38
CA THR A 64 -46.84 18.95 -13.62
C THR A 64 -46.38 20.29 -13.06
N ALA A 65 -45.21 20.32 -12.42
CA ALA A 65 -44.32 21.48 -12.25
C ALA A 65 -42.89 20.93 -12.14
N GLU A 66 -41.98 21.21 -13.07
CA GLU A 66 -41.10 22.39 -13.08
C GLU A 66 -40.18 22.49 -11.85
N GLY A 67 -38.88 22.28 -12.07
CA GLY A 67 -37.82 22.40 -11.06
C GLY A 67 -36.98 23.68 -11.23
N PRO A 68 -36.28 24.12 -10.18
CA PRO A 68 -35.48 25.35 -10.22
C PRO A 68 -34.12 25.13 -10.90
N THR A 69 -33.80 25.96 -11.89
CA THR A 69 -32.43 26.16 -12.37
C THR A 69 -31.64 27.00 -11.36
N ALA A 70 -30.47 26.53 -10.92
CA ALA A 70 -29.51 27.34 -10.17
C ALA A 70 -28.45 27.92 -11.12
N GLU A 71 -28.07 29.18 -10.90
CA GLU A 71 -27.28 29.97 -11.86
C GLU A 71 -25.76 29.72 -11.77
N VAL A 72 -25.08 29.78 -12.91
CA VAL A 72 -23.61 29.78 -12.98
C VAL A 72 -23.11 31.18 -12.63
N SER A 73 -22.45 31.32 -11.48
CA SER A 73 -21.73 32.55 -11.11
C SER A 73 -20.22 32.38 -11.33
N THR A 74 -19.66 33.12 -12.29
CA THR A 74 -18.23 33.10 -12.59
C THR A 74 -17.45 34.03 -11.68
N ALA A 75 -16.70 33.48 -10.73
CA ALA A 75 -15.69 34.21 -9.95
C ALA A 75 -14.32 34.21 -10.67
N ALA A 76 -13.55 35.28 -10.53
CA ALA A 76 -12.39 35.57 -11.37
C ALA A 76 -11.05 35.00 -10.87
N GLU A 77 -10.09 34.89 -11.79
CA GLU A 77 -8.69 34.55 -11.53
C GLU A 77 -7.98 35.63 -10.69
N PRO A 78 -7.09 35.27 -9.75
CA PRO A 78 -6.12 36.20 -9.16
C PRO A 78 -4.86 36.28 -10.03
N THR A 79 -4.69 37.37 -10.78
CA THR A 79 -3.50 37.63 -11.61
C THR A 79 -2.29 38.07 -10.78
N SER A 80 -1.19 37.33 -10.88
CA SER A 80 0.10 37.65 -10.22
C SER A 80 1.07 38.36 -11.17
N THR A 81 0.92 39.68 -11.29
CA THR A 81 1.77 40.51 -12.16
C THR A 81 3.18 40.66 -11.59
N SER A 82 4.20 40.42 -12.43
CA SER A 82 5.60 40.67 -12.08
C SER A 82 5.97 42.16 -12.16
N GLY A 83 6.84 42.61 -11.26
CA GLY A 83 7.44 43.96 -11.27
C GLY A 83 8.87 43.90 -10.78
N ALA A 84 9.80 44.53 -11.49
CA ALA A 84 11.24 44.39 -11.26
C ALA A 84 12.00 45.73 -11.40
N GLY A 85 13.10 45.85 -10.65
CA GLY A 85 14.01 46.99 -10.67
C GLY A 85 13.93 47.89 -9.42
N ALA A 86 15.04 48.44 -8.89
CA ALA A 86 16.44 48.27 -9.28
C ALA A 86 17.41 48.74 -8.15
N THR A 87 18.69 48.32 -8.24
CA THR A 87 19.96 49.03 -7.85
C THR A 87 19.97 50.01 -6.66
N SER A 88 20.97 50.08 -5.77
CA SER A 88 22.35 49.50 -5.65
C SER A 88 22.81 49.71 -4.16
N THR A 89 23.93 49.22 -3.61
CA THR A 89 25.36 49.40 -3.94
C THR A 89 26.27 48.40 -3.20
N GLY A 90 27.49 48.16 -3.71
CA GLY A 90 28.67 47.67 -2.94
C GLY A 90 29.75 48.77 -2.84
N PRO A 91 31.06 48.47 -2.67
CA PRO A 91 31.77 47.18 -2.52
C PRO A 91 32.04 46.83 -1.02
N ASP A 92 33.14 46.33 -0.43
CA ASP A 92 34.59 46.03 -0.67
C ASP A 92 35.03 44.93 0.36
N GLU A 93 36.11 44.12 0.27
CA GLU A 93 37.06 43.75 -0.81
C GLU A 93 37.71 42.35 -0.57
N VAL A 94 38.43 41.85 -1.60
CA VAL A 94 39.61 40.94 -1.65
C VAL A 94 40.18 40.25 -0.38
N SER A 95 40.40 38.92 -0.47
CA SER A 95 41.76 38.31 -0.39
C SER A 95 41.81 36.84 -0.86
N SER A 96 42.98 36.40 -1.34
CA SER A 96 43.27 35.06 -1.88
C SER A 96 44.65 34.57 -1.43
N GLY A 97 44.82 33.31 -1.05
CA GLY A 97 46.16 32.74 -0.81
C GLY A 97 46.18 31.28 -0.31
N PRO A 98 47.25 30.49 -0.52
CA PRO A 98 47.14 29.03 -0.57
C PRO A 98 48.12 28.21 0.30
N GLY A 99 47.75 26.96 0.57
CA GLY A 99 48.65 25.89 1.05
C GLY A 99 48.93 25.89 2.56
N PRO A 100 49.72 24.92 3.08
CA PRO A 100 50.60 24.00 2.33
C PRO A 100 50.14 22.52 2.32
N THR A 101 50.86 21.71 1.54
CA THR A 101 50.90 20.25 1.63
C THR A 101 51.70 19.78 2.85
N ASP A 102 51.39 18.59 3.37
CA ASP A 102 52.36 17.73 4.05
C ASP A 102 52.26 16.29 3.51
N THR A 103 53.32 15.49 3.67
CA THR A 103 53.57 14.28 2.89
C THR A 103 53.99 13.08 3.73
N GLY A 104 53.10 12.09 3.77
CA GLY A 104 53.49 10.67 3.82
C GLY A 104 53.79 10.05 5.18
N THR A 105 53.13 8.94 5.47
CA THR A 105 53.78 7.74 5.99
C THR A 105 53.00 6.53 5.49
N SER A 106 53.67 5.65 4.75
CA SER A 106 53.14 4.33 4.39
C SER A 106 53.35 3.37 5.56
N GLY A 107 52.28 2.99 6.25
CA GLY A 107 52.29 2.09 7.40
C GLY A 107 51.42 0.85 7.17
N GLU A 108 52.08 -0.28 6.94
CA GLU A 108 51.66 -1.69 7.03
C GLU A 108 50.15 -2.06 7.01
N ALA A 109 49.79 -2.89 6.03
CA ALA A 109 48.53 -3.62 6.03
C ALA A 109 48.50 -4.71 7.12
N SER A 110 47.71 -4.47 8.18
CA SER A 110 47.47 -5.46 9.24
C SER A 110 46.54 -6.57 8.77
N THR A 111 47.08 -7.57 8.06
CA THR A 111 46.36 -8.75 7.56
C THR A 111 46.05 -9.79 8.66
N THR A 112 45.25 -9.40 9.65
CA THR A 112 44.37 -10.36 10.33
C THR A 112 43.12 -10.57 9.47
N GLY A 113 42.69 -11.78 9.16
CA GLY A 113 43.23 -13.10 9.49
C GLY A 113 42.18 -14.11 9.05
N GLY A 114 42.56 -15.11 8.25
CA GLY A 114 41.59 -15.78 7.38
C GLY A 114 40.51 -16.58 8.09
N THR A 115 39.25 -16.19 7.90
CA THR A 115 38.16 -17.16 7.75
C THR A 115 38.01 -17.42 6.26
N THR A 116 38.17 -18.66 5.81
CA THR A 116 37.66 -19.05 4.49
C THR A 116 36.15 -18.90 4.54
N GLY A 117 35.59 -17.94 3.79
CA GLY A 117 34.17 -17.66 3.79
C GLY A 117 33.36 -18.89 3.41
N GLU A 118 32.76 -19.54 4.41
CA GLU A 118 31.76 -20.57 4.20
C GLU A 118 30.57 -19.91 3.46
N PRO A 119 29.98 -20.54 2.43
CA PRO A 119 28.86 -19.95 1.72
C PRO A 119 27.74 -19.61 2.70
N ILE A 120 27.38 -18.33 2.79
CA ILE A 120 26.25 -17.89 3.61
C ILE A 120 25.01 -18.57 3.03
N ASP A 121 24.37 -19.42 3.84
CA ASP A 121 23.08 -20.01 3.49
C ASP A 121 22.05 -18.88 3.36
N PRO A 122 21.46 -18.66 2.16
CA PRO A 122 20.48 -17.59 1.97
C PRO A 122 19.24 -17.78 2.84
N ALA A 123 18.89 -19.02 3.22
CA ALA A 123 17.81 -19.28 4.17
C ALA A 123 18.18 -18.86 5.59
N ALA A 124 19.41 -19.10 6.02
CA ALA A 124 19.90 -18.61 7.32
C ALA A 124 19.93 -17.07 7.37
N GLU A 125 20.35 -16.38 6.30
CA GLU A 125 20.32 -14.91 6.23
C GLU A 125 18.89 -14.36 6.28
N VAL A 126 18.00 -14.86 5.42
CA VAL A 126 16.59 -14.45 5.36
C VAL A 126 15.87 -14.71 6.68
N CYS A 127 16.05 -15.88 7.29
CA CYS A 127 15.41 -16.18 8.57
C CYS A 127 16.03 -15.41 9.74
N ALA A 128 17.35 -15.20 9.78
CA ALA A 128 17.98 -14.36 10.80
C ALA A 128 17.44 -12.94 10.77
N ARG A 129 17.25 -12.34 9.58
CA ARG A 129 16.66 -11.01 9.45
C ARG A 129 15.16 -11.00 9.74
N TRP A 130 14.38 -11.97 9.24
CA TRP A 130 12.94 -12.08 9.51
C TRP A 130 12.66 -12.13 11.02
N THR A 131 13.33 -13.03 11.74
CA THR A 131 13.19 -13.18 13.19
C THR A 131 13.75 -11.97 13.97
N ALA A 132 14.77 -11.27 13.45
CA ALA A 132 15.31 -10.06 14.10
C ALA A 132 14.38 -8.84 13.95
N ASP A 133 13.89 -8.56 12.74
CA ASP A 133 13.05 -7.39 12.47
C ASP A 133 11.67 -7.54 13.13
N ARG A 134 11.07 -8.75 13.10
CA ARG A 134 9.78 -9.07 13.73
C ARG A 134 9.86 -9.39 15.23
N LYS A 135 11.03 -9.28 15.87
CA LYS A 135 11.20 -9.55 17.31
C LYS A 135 10.38 -8.61 18.20
N ASP A 136 10.13 -7.38 17.73
CA ASP A 136 9.25 -6.42 18.35
C ASP A 136 8.23 -5.94 17.32
N MET A 137 6.97 -6.31 17.56
CA MET A 137 5.79 -5.95 16.78
C MET A 137 4.90 -4.94 17.54
N SER A 138 5.44 -4.28 18.57
CA SER A 138 4.63 -3.42 19.43
C SER A 138 4.27 -2.09 18.76
N GLU A 139 2.98 -1.76 18.82
CA GLU A 139 2.36 -0.51 18.32
C GLU A 139 2.74 0.74 19.15
N GLY A 140 3.52 0.58 20.22
CA GLY A 140 3.81 1.62 21.19
C GLY A 140 2.56 2.06 21.97
N THR A 141 2.29 3.36 22.00
CA THR A 141 1.08 3.94 22.60
C THR A 141 0.69 5.19 21.83
N TRP A 142 -0.59 5.30 21.47
CA TRP A 142 -1.16 6.50 20.87
C TRP A 142 -1.42 7.56 21.95
N SER A 143 -0.91 8.79 21.75
CA SER A 143 -1.06 9.89 22.72
C SER A 143 -2.26 10.81 22.48
N GLY A 144 -3.10 10.49 21.49
CA GLY A 144 -4.27 11.28 21.10
C GLY A 144 -5.58 10.81 21.72
N ALA A 145 -6.67 11.45 21.28
CA ALA A 145 -8.04 11.14 21.69
C ALA A 145 -9.05 11.53 20.60
N VAL A 146 -10.02 10.63 20.35
CA VAL A 146 -11.20 10.94 19.51
C VAL A 146 -12.02 12.07 20.16
N ALA A 147 -12.20 12.02 21.48
CA ALA A 147 -12.84 13.09 22.25
C ALA A 147 -12.00 14.38 22.18
N GLY A 148 -12.54 15.41 21.53
CA GLY A 148 -11.83 16.67 21.30
C GLY A 148 -10.87 16.66 20.10
N CYS A 149 -10.89 15.61 19.27
CA CYS A 149 -10.14 15.52 18.01
C CYS A 149 -8.64 15.79 18.14
N GLN A 150 -8.03 15.18 19.16
CA GLN A 150 -6.60 15.28 19.41
C GLN A 150 -5.88 14.18 18.63
N ALA A 151 -5.27 14.53 17.50
CA ALA A 151 -4.54 13.56 16.65
C ALA A 151 -3.42 12.84 17.42
N GLY A 152 -2.80 13.52 18.39
CA GLY A 152 -1.68 13.00 19.17
C GLY A 152 -0.52 12.60 18.29
N ASP A 153 0.18 11.55 18.70
CA ASP A 153 1.16 10.87 17.88
C ASP A 153 1.21 9.36 18.17
N THR A 154 1.78 8.60 17.24
CA THR A 154 2.32 7.26 17.49
C THR A 154 3.62 7.36 18.30
N GLY A 155 3.64 6.77 19.50
CA GLY A 155 4.90 6.63 20.24
C GLY A 155 5.95 5.88 19.41
N ALA A 156 7.20 6.36 19.43
CA ALA A 156 8.27 5.94 18.52
C ALA A 156 8.35 4.43 18.20
N PRO A 157 8.22 3.48 19.15
CA PRO A 157 8.24 2.05 18.84
C PRO A 157 7.26 1.63 17.73
N GLY A 158 6.02 2.16 17.72
CA GLY A 158 5.04 1.82 16.69
C GLY A 158 5.45 2.30 15.30
N ARG A 159 5.98 3.53 15.19
CA ARG A 159 6.47 4.07 13.91
C ARG A 159 7.72 3.34 13.43
N ASP A 160 8.68 3.14 14.33
CA ASP A 160 9.95 2.48 14.03
C ASP A 160 9.72 1.01 13.61
N ASN A 161 8.82 0.30 14.29
CA ASN A 161 8.45 -1.08 13.96
C ASN A 161 7.69 -1.16 12.62
N ALA A 162 6.74 -0.26 12.34
CA ALA A 162 6.04 -0.22 11.05
C ALA A 162 7.01 0.06 9.88
N LEU A 163 7.91 1.04 10.03
CA LEU A 163 8.94 1.35 9.04
C LEU A 163 9.89 0.17 8.80
N LYS A 164 10.26 -0.54 9.88
CA LYS A 164 11.11 -1.73 9.83
C LYS A 164 10.44 -2.86 9.05
N LEU A 165 9.14 -3.10 9.24
CA LEU A 165 8.37 -4.09 8.47
C LEU A 165 8.27 -3.73 6.99
N ILE A 166 7.98 -2.46 6.66
CA ILE A 166 7.99 -1.97 5.27
C ILE A 166 9.33 -2.27 4.61
N ASN A 167 10.44 -2.02 5.33
CA ASN A 167 11.80 -2.27 4.86
C ASN A 167 12.26 -3.73 4.94
N LEU A 168 11.53 -4.60 5.63
CA LEU A 168 11.70 -6.06 5.60
C LEU A 168 11.05 -6.63 4.34
N TYR A 169 9.78 -6.29 4.09
CA TYR A 169 9.05 -6.72 2.90
C TYR A 169 9.69 -6.20 1.60
N ARG A 170 10.13 -4.94 1.58
CA ARG A 170 10.87 -4.38 0.43
C ARG A 170 12.19 -5.10 0.20
N TRP A 171 12.96 -5.39 1.24
CA TRP A 171 14.23 -6.13 1.10
C TRP A 171 14.03 -7.56 0.56
N LEU A 172 13.04 -8.30 1.07
CA LEU A 172 12.67 -9.61 0.51
C LEU A 172 12.33 -9.51 -0.98
N ALA A 173 11.70 -8.42 -1.41
CA ALA A 173 11.37 -8.14 -2.81
C ALA A 173 12.50 -7.48 -3.63
N GLY A 174 13.72 -7.35 -3.09
CA GLY A 174 14.86 -6.71 -3.76
C GLY A 174 14.75 -5.19 -3.93
N GLN A 175 13.75 -4.55 -3.29
CA GLN A 175 13.47 -3.13 -3.37
C GLN A 175 14.30 -2.32 -2.35
N PRO A 176 14.80 -1.11 -2.69
CA PRO A 176 15.54 -0.27 -1.75
C PRO A 176 14.72 0.13 -0.53
N ALA A 177 15.36 0.22 0.64
CA ALA A 177 14.74 0.69 1.86
C ALA A 177 14.32 2.18 1.76
N VAL A 178 13.23 2.53 2.42
CA VAL A 178 12.65 3.89 2.48
C VAL A 178 12.77 4.48 3.88
N GLY A 179 12.87 5.81 3.95
CA GLY A 179 12.64 6.58 5.17
C GLY A 179 11.21 7.11 5.24
N HIS A 180 10.84 7.67 6.39
CA HIS A 180 9.59 8.41 6.58
C HIS A 180 9.86 9.93 6.64
N ASP A 181 8.84 10.75 6.41
CA ASP A 181 8.89 12.20 6.55
C ASP A 181 7.93 12.69 7.64
N ALA A 182 8.42 13.53 8.55
CA ALA A 182 7.65 14.01 9.71
C ALA A 182 6.44 14.89 9.34
N GLY A 183 6.44 15.53 8.18
CA GLY A 183 5.29 16.27 7.65
C GLY A 183 4.22 15.33 7.08
N LEU A 184 4.63 14.26 6.41
CA LEU A 184 3.72 13.19 5.96
C LEU A 184 3.17 12.38 7.14
N ASP A 185 3.99 12.08 8.16
CA ASP A 185 3.56 11.46 9.42
C ASP A 185 2.43 12.25 10.08
N ALA A 186 2.60 13.57 10.24
CA ALA A 186 1.60 14.43 10.87
C ALA A 186 0.26 14.44 10.11
N LYS A 187 0.28 14.39 8.77
CA LYS A 187 -0.92 14.26 7.94
C LYS A 187 -1.54 12.87 8.05
N ALA A 188 -0.73 11.82 7.99
CA ALA A 188 -1.17 10.43 8.18
C ALA A 188 -1.78 10.20 9.57
N GLN A 189 -1.29 10.89 10.60
CA GLN A 189 -1.82 10.84 11.96
C GLN A 189 -3.22 11.48 12.07
N GLN A 190 -3.46 12.58 11.34
CA GLN A 190 -4.80 13.16 11.18
C GLN A 190 -5.76 12.23 10.43
N CYS A 191 -5.28 11.56 9.37
CA CYS A 191 -6.03 10.53 8.65
C CYS A 191 -6.44 9.37 9.57
N ALA A 192 -5.49 8.84 10.35
CA ALA A 192 -5.76 7.74 11.28
C ALA A 192 -6.77 8.13 12.37
N LEU A 193 -6.73 9.38 12.87
CA LEU A 193 -7.77 9.92 13.75
C LEU A 193 -9.14 9.98 13.04
N MET A 194 -9.21 10.47 11.81
CA MET A 194 -10.47 10.55 11.05
C MET A 194 -11.11 9.17 10.83
N MET A 195 -10.32 8.14 10.48
CA MET A 195 -10.85 6.79 10.33
C MET A 195 -11.40 6.22 11.65
N HIS A 196 -10.66 6.42 12.75
CA HIS A 196 -11.06 5.98 14.10
C HIS A 196 -12.32 6.71 14.58
N ALA A 197 -12.37 8.04 14.44
CA ALA A 197 -13.46 8.87 14.92
C ALA A 197 -14.82 8.57 14.25
N ASN A 198 -14.81 7.94 13.07
CA ASN A 198 -16.00 7.61 12.30
C ASN A 198 -16.23 6.08 12.16
N GLY A 199 -15.31 5.25 12.66
CA GLY A 199 -15.39 3.78 12.55
C GLY A 199 -15.41 3.27 11.11
N LYS A 200 -14.86 4.03 10.15
CA LYS A 200 -15.00 3.81 8.71
C LYS A 200 -13.70 4.17 7.98
N LEU A 201 -13.40 3.44 6.90
CA LEU A 201 -12.34 3.79 5.94
C LEU A 201 -12.92 4.53 4.73
N SER A 202 -12.20 5.53 4.21
CA SER A 202 -12.43 6.13 2.90
C SER A 202 -11.18 6.85 2.41
N HIS A 203 -10.83 6.72 1.13
CA HIS A 203 -9.82 7.59 0.51
C HIS A 203 -10.34 8.99 0.20
N ASP A 204 -11.67 9.16 0.13
CA ASP A 204 -12.37 10.44 0.00
C ASP A 204 -13.33 10.60 1.20
N PRO A 205 -12.85 11.13 2.35
CA PRO A 205 -13.67 11.31 3.53
C PRO A 205 -14.51 12.60 3.45
N ASP A 206 -15.82 12.50 3.71
CA ASP A 206 -16.73 13.63 3.62
C ASP A 206 -16.37 14.75 4.62
N MET A 207 -16.53 16.03 4.21
CA MET A 207 -16.23 17.20 5.05
C MET A 207 -17.07 17.33 6.34
N ASN A 208 -18.06 16.44 6.54
CA ASN A 208 -18.90 16.38 7.75
C ASN A 208 -18.46 15.28 8.74
N TRP A 209 -17.40 14.52 8.45
CA TRP A 209 -16.88 13.48 9.34
C TRP A 209 -16.45 14.04 10.70
N ALA A 210 -16.62 13.24 11.75
CA ALA A 210 -16.03 13.53 13.05
C ALA A 210 -14.52 13.69 12.92
N CYS A 211 -13.97 14.75 13.52
CA CYS A 211 -12.55 15.09 13.45
C CYS A 211 -11.99 15.31 12.03
N TYR A 212 -12.82 15.65 11.05
CA TYR A 212 -12.36 16.02 9.70
C TYR A 212 -11.30 17.13 9.74
N SER A 213 -10.23 16.95 8.97
CA SER A 213 -9.24 17.99 8.67
C SER A 213 -8.79 17.88 7.22
N ALA A 214 -8.42 19.00 6.60
CA ALA A 214 -7.91 19.00 5.23
C ALA A 214 -6.60 18.19 5.09
N ASP A 215 -5.75 18.21 6.12
CA ASP A 215 -4.52 17.40 6.18
C ASP A 215 -4.81 15.90 6.26
N GLY A 216 -5.80 15.48 7.07
CA GLY A 216 -6.20 14.09 7.18
C GLY A 216 -6.91 13.58 5.92
N ALA A 217 -7.73 14.41 5.27
CA ALA A 217 -8.32 14.08 3.97
C ALA A 217 -7.25 13.97 2.86
N GLN A 218 -6.27 14.88 2.84
CA GLN A 218 -5.14 14.81 1.92
C GLN A 218 -4.31 13.53 2.14
N ALA A 219 -4.09 13.12 3.39
CA ALA A 219 -3.44 11.85 3.67
C ALA A 219 -4.29 10.65 3.26
N ALA A 220 -5.60 10.66 3.52
CA ALA A 220 -6.50 9.56 3.16
C ALA A 220 -6.42 9.19 1.66
N MET A 221 -6.41 10.19 0.77
CA MET A 221 -6.31 9.95 -0.68
C MET A 221 -4.91 9.56 -1.18
N ASN A 222 -3.86 9.71 -0.35
CA ASN A 222 -2.46 9.42 -0.70
C ASN A 222 -1.87 8.22 0.09
N SER A 223 -2.68 7.57 0.92
CA SER A 223 -2.25 6.51 1.84
C SER A 223 -2.90 5.17 1.57
N ASN A 224 -2.18 4.09 1.89
CA ASN A 224 -2.83 2.86 2.33
C ASN A 224 -3.55 3.14 3.66
N ILE A 225 -4.79 2.66 3.86
CA ILE A 225 -5.58 2.95 5.07
C ILE A 225 -6.13 1.65 5.68
N SER A 226 -6.16 1.56 7.02
CA SER A 226 -6.52 0.31 7.72
C SER A 226 -7.40 0.51 8.95
N SER A 227 -8.20 -0.52 9.24
CA SER A 227 -8.92 -0.78 10.49
C SER A 227 -8.10 -1.58 11.51
N THR A 228 -6.77 -1.54 11.38
CA THR A 228 -5.80 -2.00 12.37
C THR A 228 -4.74 -0.92 12.64
N PRO A 229 -4.10 -0.94 13.83
CA PRO A 229 -2.92 -0.15 14.13
C PRO A 229 -1.73 -0.39 13.18
N GLY A 230 -0.78 0.55 13.19
CA GLY A 230 0.20 0.76 12.12
C GLY A 230 1.21 -0.37 11.86
N VAL A 231 1.64 -1.13 12.88
CA VAL A 231 2.59 -2.24 12.69
C VAL A 231 1.87 -3.44 12.06
N VAL A 232 0.76 -3.88 12.66
CA VAL A 232 -0.11 -4.95 12.12
C VAL A 232 -0.70 -4.59 10.75
N ALA A 233 -0.94 -3.31 10.48
CA ALA A 233 -1.43 -2.87 9.18
C ALA A 233 -0.45 -3.13 8.03
N VAL A 234 0.88 -3.13 8.25
CA VAL A 234 1.84 -3.47 7.20
C VAL A 234 1.65 -4.91 6.71
N ASP A 235 1.45 -5.84 7.65
CA ASP A 235 1.16 -7.24 7.34
C ASP A 235 -0.17 -7.39 6.61
N LEU A 236 -1.21 -6.66 7.03
CA LEU A 236 -2.51 -6.66 6.37
C LEU A 236 -2.45 -6.08 4.94
N TYR A 237 -1.68 -5.00 4.72
CA TYR A 237 -1.41 -4.45 3.39
C TYR A 237 -0.63 -5.43 2.50
N MET A 238 0.23 -6.27 3.06
CA MET A 238 0.98 -7.28 2.31
C MET A 238 0.15 -8.54 2.00
N VAL A 239 -0.80 -8.92 2.84
CA VAL A 239 -1.81 -9.93 2.46
C VAL A 239 -2.81 -9.36 1.45
N ASP A 240 -3.21 -8.09 1.59
CA ASP A 240 -4.10 -7.33 0.69
C ASP A 240 -5.49 -7.98 0.41
N PRO A 241 -6.24 -8.38 1.45
CA PRO A 241 -7.60 -8.91 1.27
C PRO A 241 -8.58 -7.83 0.78
N GLY A 242 -9.69 -8.26 0.16
CA GLY A 242 -10.70 -7.38 -0.45
C GLY A 242 -10.28 -6.78 -1.81
N ASN A 243 -9.00 -6.49 -2.00
CA ASN A 243 -8.46 -5.68 -3.10
C ASN A 243 -8.20 -6.46 -4.41
N ALA A 244 -9.00 -7.49 -4.71
CA ALA A 244 -8.71 -8.50 -5.73
C ALA A 244 -8.60 -8.01 -7.19
N THR A 245 -8.94 -6.74 -7.48
CA THR A 245 -8.80 -6.09 -8.79
C THR A 245 -7.59 -5.14 -8.89
N THR A 246 -7.00 -4.76 -7.75
CA THR A 246 -5.92 -3.77 -7.68
C THR A 246 -4.65 -4.33 -7.04
N PHE A 247 -4.78 -5.05 -5.90
CA PHE A 247 -3.71 -5.29 -4.93
C PHE A 247 -2.95 -4.00 -4.58
N GLY A 248 -3.71 -2.92 -4.40
CA GLY A 248 -3.16 -1.57 -4.30
C GLY A 248 -2.19 -1.42 -3.13
N HIS A 249 -2.55 -1.95 -1.96
CA HIS A 249 -1.79 -1.73 -0.74
C HIS A 249 -0.40 -2.38 -0.81
N ARG A 250 -0.35 -3.65 -1.25
CA ARG A 250 0.89 -4.40 -1.44
C ARG A 250 1.75 -3.77 -2.53
N ARG A 251 1.15 -3.42 -3.66
CA ARG A 251 1.85 -2.89 -4.83
C ARG A 251 2.51 -1.55 -4.57
N TRP A 252 1.87 -0.67 -3.80
CA TRP A 252 2.50 0.57 -3.32
C TRP A 252 3.70 0.31 -2.41
N ILE A 253 3.61 -0.63 -1.45
CA ILE A 253 4.75 -1.02 -0.59
C ILE A 253 5.94 -1.51 -1.43
N LEU A 254 5.67 -2.27 -2.50
CA LEU A 254 6.68 -2.85 -3.39
C LEU A 254 7.03 -1.99 -4.62
N ALA A 255 6.60 -0.74 -4.68
CA ALA A 255 6.83 0.14 -5.82
C ALA A 255 8.29 0.60 -5.92
N ASN A 256 8.81 0.70 -7.15
CA ASN A 256 10.12 1.29 -7.44
C ASN A 256 10.23 2.73 -6.89
N GLY A 257 9.21 3.54 -7.16
CA GLY A 257 9.13 4.96 -6.79
C GLY A 257 8.67 5.27 -5.36
N LEU A 258 8.50 4.28 -4.48
CA LEU A 258 8.09 4.55 -3.09
C LEU A 258 9.19 5.30 -2.32
N GLY A 259 8.80 6.36 -1.59
CA GLY A 259 9.65 7.01 -0.60
C GLY A 259 9.79 8.54 -0.79
N PRO A 260 9.82 9.33 0.30
CA PRO A 260 9.58 8.92 1.69
C PRO A 260 8.12 8.51 1.91
N VAL A 261 7.87 7.74 2.97
CA VAL A 261 6.51 7.42 3.44
C VAL A 261 6.07 8.40 4.55
N GLY A 262 4.80 8.34 4.95
CA GLY A 262 4.29 8.99 6.16
C GLY A 262 3.52 7.98 6.99
N LEU A 263 3.75 7.93 8.30
CA LEU A 263 3.26 6.89 9.20
C LEU A 263 2.46 7.50 10.34
N GLY A 264 1.15 7.26 10.33
CA GLY A 264 0.23 7.67 11.39
C GLY A 264 -0.69 6.53 11.82
N SER A 265 -0.91 6.41 13.13
CA SER A 265 -1.78 5.40 13.71
C SER A 265 -2.41 5.84 15.02
N THR A 266 -3.56 5.25 15.31
CA THR A 266 -4.26 5.31 16.59
C THR A 266 -4.26 3.90 17.20
N ALA A 267 -5.01 3.71 18.30
CA ALA A 267 -5.22 2.39 18.89
C ALA A 267 -6.12 1.43 18.08
N ALA A 268 -6.67 1.86 16.94
CA ALA A 268 -7.59 1.05 16.11
C ALA A 268 -7.41 1.21 14.59
N ASN A 269 -6.80 2.29 14.11
CA ASN A 269 -6.69 2.61 12.68
C ASN A 269 -5.33 3.20 12.36
N SER A 270 -4.90 3.02 11.11
CA SER A 270 -3.67 3.61 10.58
C SER A 270 -3.85 4.16 9.16
N CYS A 271 -2.96 5.09 8.80
CA CYS A 271 -2.75 5.53 7.43
C CYS A 271 -1.24 5.52 7.16
N MET A 272 -0.83 4.96 6.02
CA MET A 272 0.55 4.94 5.54
C MET A 272 0.61 5.65 4.19
N TRP A 273 1.13 6.87 4.17
CA TRP A 273 1.27 7.67 2.94
C TRP A 273 2.28 7.01 1.99
N VAL A 274 1.86 6.78 0.74
CA VAL A 274 2.63 6.07 -0.29
C VAL A 274 2.72 6.81 -1.63
N ILE A 275 1.81 7.73 -1.94
CA ILE A 275 1.71 8.38 -3.25
C ILE A 275 2.62 9.63 -3.33
N GLY A 276 3.23 9.86 -4.49
CA GLY A 276 4.03 11.06 -4.78
C GLY A 276 5.51 11.00 -4.40
N GLY A 277 6.02 9.81 -4.02
CA GLY A 277 7.43 9.57 -3.76
C GLY A 277 8.33 9.65 -5.00
N GLN A 278 9.65 9.63 -4.75
CA GLN A 278 10.71 9.53 -5.76
C GLN A 278 11.74 8.47 -5.34
N GLY A 279 11.24 7.28 -4.98
CA GLY A 279 12.03 6.11 -4.63
C GLY A 279 13.01 5.70 -5.73
N GLY A 280 14.18 5.20 -5.30
CA GLY A 280 15.29 4.85 -6.19
C GLY A 280 15.31 3.39 -6.67
N GLY A 281 14.17 2.71 -6.72
CA GLY A 281 14.08 1.35 -7.29
C GLY A 281 14.16 1.36 -8.81
N ASP A 282 14.89 0.41 -9.39
CA ASP A 282 15.10 0.25 -10.83
C ASP A 282 14.68 -1.14 -11.36
N ALA A 283 13.93 -1.90 -10.54
CA ALA A 283 13.56 -3.27 -10.85
C ALA A 283 12.62 -3.34 -12.06
N ALA A 284 13.05 -4.01 -13.13
CA ALA A 284 12.28 -4.19 -14.37
C ALA A 284 10.91 -4.86 -14.15
N TRP A 285 10.78 -5.65 -13.08
CA TRP A 285 9.54 -6.10 -12.49
C TRP A 285 9.78 -6.42 -11.01
N THR A 286 8.72 -6.52 -10.22
CA THR A 286 8.78 -6.95 -8.81
C THR A 286 7.64 -7.94 -8.56
N ALA A 287 7.85 -8.92 -7.69
CA ALA A 287 6.88 -9.97 -7.40
C ALA A 287 6.67 -10.18 -5.89
N TRP A 288 5.50 -10.70 -5.54
CA TRP A 288 5.18 -11.18 -4.20
C TRP A 288 4.36 -12.47 -4.27
N PRO A 289 4.86 -13.61 -3.75
CA PRO A 289 6.19 -13.83 -3.20
C PRO A 289 7.32 -13.53 -4.21
N PRO A 290 8.48 -13.05 -3.73
CA PRO A 290 9.59 -12.60 -4.58
C PRO A 290 10.53 -13.74 -5.01
N PRO A 291 11.44 -13.49 -5.97
CA PRO A 291 12.52 -14.42 -6.31
C PRO A 291 13.46 -14.69 -5.14
N GLY A 292 13.88 -15.95 -4.96
CA GLY A 292 14.80 -16.34 -3.90
C GLY A 292 14.09 -16.93 -2.68
N VAL A 293 14.65 -16.72 -1.49
CA VAL A 293 14.15 -17.36 -0.26
C VAL A 293 13.10 -16.50 0.44
N VAL A 294 11.99 -17.12 0.83
CA VAL A 294 10.82 -16.46 1.43
C VAL A 294 10.35 -17.23 2.67
N PRO A 295 10.21 -16.59 3.84
CA PRO A 295 9.60 -17.22 5.01
C PRO A 295 8.14 -17.61 4.71
N ILE A 296 7.71 -18.80 5.14
CA ILE A 296 6.30 -19.23 5.02
C ILE A 296 5.35 -18.25 5.73
N ASP A 297 5.80 -17.64 6.82
CA ASP A 297 5.05 -16.63 7.57
C ASP A 297 4.97 -15.28 6.84
N ALA A 298 5.76 -15.04 5.78
CA ALA A 298 5.58 -13.89 4.89
C ALA A 298 4.48 -14.14 3.84
N ILE A 299 4.04 -15.38 3.69
CA ILE A 299 2.90 -15.81 2.86
C ILE A 299 1.66 -15.97 3.73
N ARG A 300 1.80 -16.61 4.90
CA ARG A 300 0.74 -16.96 5.86
C ARG A 300 0.92 -16.17 7.16
N VAL A 301 0.69 -14.86 7.09
CA VAL A 301 1.10 -13.93 8.16
C VAL A 301 0.33 -14.17 9.47
N PRO A 302 0.99 -14.48 10.60
CA PRO A 302 0.34 -14.83 11.87
C PRO A 302 -0.66 -13.78 12.40
N GLU A 303 -0.41 -12.51 12.09
CA GLU A 303 -1.19 -11.33 12.47
C GLU A 303 -2.47 -11.18 11.62
N VAL A 304 -2.59 -11.91 10.51
CA VAL A 304 -3.75 -11.92 9.60
C VAL A 304 -4.31 -13.36 9.45
N PRO A 305 -4.55 -14.11 10.54
CA PRO A 305 -4.66 -15.58 10.51
C PRO A 305 -5.88 -16.14 9.77
N TRP A 306 -6.82 -15.27 9.38
CA TRP A 306 -8.00 -15.58 8.58
C TRP A 306 -7.70 -15.61 7.07
N SER A 307 -6.70 -14.86 6.60
CA SER A 307 -6.29 -14.78 5.18
C SER A 307 -4.81 -15.15 5.01
N ASP A 308 -4.34 -15.20 3.76
CA ASP A 308 -2.94 -15.41 3.39
C ASP A 308 -2.75 -15.07 1.91
N VAL A 309 -1.49 -14.92 1.49
CA VAL A 309 -1.11 -14.54 0.11
C VAL A 309 -1.48 -15.61 -0.91
N ASP A 310 -1.63 -16.88 -0.51
CA ASP A 310 -2.11 -17.94 -1.40
C ASP A 310 -3.63 -17.84 -1.66
N LYS A 311 -4.43 -17.48 -0.66
CA LYS A 311 -5.88 -17.21 -0.79
C LYS A 311 -6.18 -15.97 -1.62
N THR A 312 -5.50 -14.84 -1.35
CA THR A 312 -5.72 -13.61 -2.13
C THR A 312 -5.17 -13.77 -3.54
N GLY A 313 -3.95 -14.30 -3.63
CA GLY A 313 -3.17 -14.45 -4.84
C GLY A 313 -1.83 -13.74 -4.77
N TRP A 314 -0.86 -14.32 -5.46
CA TRP A 314 0.46 -13.77 -5.70
C TRP A 314 0.34 -12.62 -6.72
N THR A 315 1.30 -11.71 -6.75
CA THR A 315 1.28 -10.52 -7.61
C THR A 315 2.62 -10.30 -8.30
N ILE A 316 2.59 -9.95 -9.59
CA ILE A 316 3.76 -9.53 -10.38
C ILE A 316 3.44 -8.15 -10.96
N GLN A 317 4.36 -7.19 -10.84
CA GLN A 317 4.17 -5.81 -11.28
C GLN A 317 5.37 -5.25 -12.05
N SER A 318 5.14 -4.30 -12.97
CA SER A 318 6.19 -3.63 -13.74
C SER A 318 5.79 -2.23 -14.21
N ASP A 319 6.78 -1.35 -14.34
CA ASP A 319 6.66 -0.03 -14.97
C ASP A 319 6.94 -0.05 -16.49
N ALA A 320 7.56 -1.13 -16.99
CA ALA A 320 8.09 -1.23 -18.35
C ALA A 320 7.56 -2.42 -19.16
N ILE A 321 6.99 -3.43 -18.49
CA ILE A 321 6.42 -4.63 -19.09
C ILE A 321 4.90 -4.55 -18.98
N ASP A 322 4.21 -4.55 -20.13
CA ASP A 322 2.77 -4.81 -20.20
C ASP A 322 2.50 -6.27 -19.80
N LEU A 323 1.69 -6.46 -18.76
CA LEU A 323 1.34 -7.76 -18.18
C LEU A 323 -0.10 -8.18 -18.49
N ASP A 324 -0.88 -7.39 -19.24
CA ASP A 324 -2.31 -7.66 -19.49
C ASP A 324 -2.52 -8.93 -20.33
N ALA A 325 -1.57 -9.23 -21.22
CA ALA A 325 -1.54 -10.47 -22.04
C ALA A 325 -0.70 -11.60 -21.40
N ALA A 326 -0.18 -11.41 -20.19
CA ALA A 326 0.76 -12.33 -19.58
C ALA A 326 0.10 -13.67 -19.18
N GLN A 327 0.84 -14.75 -19.39
CA GLN A 327 0.43 -16.13 -19.11
C GLN A 327 1.38 -16.70 -18.07
N VAL A 328 0.93 -16.72 -16.82
CA VAL A 328 1.74 -17.19 -15.69
C VAL A 328 1.42 -18.64 -15.37
N THR A 329 2.46 -19.45 -15.22
CA THR A 329 2.39 -20.83 -14.71
C THR A 329 3.29 -20.98 -13.50
N ILE A 330 2.91 -21.84 -12.56
CA ILE A 330 3.71 -22.17 -11.37
C ILE A 330 3.97 -23.68 -11.39
N ARG A 331 5.20 -24.10 -11.09
CA ARG A 331 5.60 -25.52 -11.00
C ARG A 331 6.28 -25.84 -9.68
N GLU A 332 5.98 -27.01 -9.13
CA GLU A 332 6.70 -27.59 -8.00
C GLU A 332 7.33 -28.91 -8.45
N GLY A 333 8.65 -29.07 -8.32
CA GLY A 333 9.35 -30.28 -8.77
C GLY A 333 9.16 -30.62 -10.26
N GLY A 334 8.87 -29.62 -11.10
CA GLY A 334 8.54 -29.77 -12.53
C GLY A 334 7.07 -30.10 -12.83
N VAL A 335 6.22 -30.27 -11.82
CA VAL A 335 4.78 -30.54 -11.99
C VAL A 335 4.00 -29.22 -11.95
N ASP A 336 3.12 -29.00 -12.93
CA ASP A 336 2.24 -27.82 -12.98
C ASP A 336 1.32 -27.76 -11.73
N ARG A 337 1.31 -26.60 -11.08
CA ARG A 337 0.40 -26.26 -9.98
C ARG A 337 -0.70 -25.33 -10.51
N PRO A 338 -2.00 -25.72 -10.45
CA PRO A 338 -3.07 -24.92 -11.06
C PRO A 338 -3.19 -23.51 -10.46
N VAL A 339 -3.31 -22.50 -11.32
CA VAL A 339 -3.44 -21.09 -10.92
C VAL A 339 -4.49 -20.37 -11.75
N LYS A 340 -5.13 -19.36 -11.18
CA LYS A 340 -5.92 -18.36 -11.90
C LYS A 340 -5.08 -17.10 -12.07
N SER A 341 -4.72 -16.79 -13.32
CA SER A 341 -4.15 -15.47 -13.66
C SER A 341 -5.27 -14.44 -13.83
N THR A 342 -5.04 -13.17 -13.45
CA THR A 342 -6.00 -12.06 -13.62
C THR A 342 -5.25 -10.73 -13.71
N PRO A 343 -5.29 -10.02 -14.86
CA PRO A 343 -4.73 -8.67 -14.99
C PRO A 343 -5.33 -7.71 -13.95
N LEU A 344 -4.51 -6.79 -13.44
CA LEU A 344 -4.87 -5.83 -12.40
C LEU A 344 -4.92 -4.41 -12.96
N VAL A 345 -5.71 -3.55 -12.32
CA VAL A 345 -5.78 -2.13 -12.71
C VAL A 345 -4.38 -1.48 -12.56
N GLY A 346 -3.90 -0.83 -13.62
CA GLY A 346 -2.64 -0.09 -13.63
C GLY A 346 -2.67 1.17 -12.75
N GLY A 347 -1.50 1.73 -12.47
CA GLY A 347 -1.35 2.98 -11.70
C GLY A 347 -1.29 2.82 -10.18
N PHE A 348 -1.37 1.59 -9.66
CA PHE A 348 -1.16 1.28 -8.24
C PHE A 348 0.27 0.76 -8.05
N GLY A 349 1.20 1.61 -7.61
CA GLY A 349 2.62 1.25 -7.43
C GLY A 349 3.42 0.93 -8.69
N SER A 350 2.75 0.61 -9.81
CA SER A 350 3.34 0.28 -11.10
C SER A 350 2.43 0.66 -12.28
N ALA A 351 3.00 0.73 -13.49
CA ALA A 351 2.22 0.90 -14.72
C ALA A 351 1.25 -0.27 -15.01
N SER A 352 1.73 -1.52 -14.97
CA SER A 352 0.93 -2.74 -15.17
C SER A 352 1.23 -3.80 -14.10
N ALA A 353 0.30 -4.73 -13.87
CA ALA A 353 0.45 -5.84 -12.94
C ALA A 353 -0.55 -6.99 -13.24
N ILE A 354 -0.22 -8.18 -12.74
CA ILE A 354 -1.06 -9.38 -12.84
C ILE A 354 -1.09 -10.13 -11.50
N ALA A 355 -2.28 -10.55 -11.08
CA ALA A 355 -2.48 -11.46 -9.95
C ALA A 355 -2.49 -12.92 -10.42
N VAL A 356 -1.98 -13.81 -9.58
CA VAL A 356 -1.83 -15.24 -9.84
C VAL A 356 -2.25 -16.00 -8.57
N THR A 357 -3.51 -16.41 -8.51
CA THR A 357 -4.07 -17.09 -7.33
C THR A 357 -3.92 -18.61 -7.44
N PRO A 358 -3.22 -19.30 -6.52
CA PRO A 358 -3.28 -20.75 -6.34
C PRO A 358 -4.69 -21.33 -6.40
N GLN A 359 -4.87 -22.50 -7.00
CA GLN A 359 -6.17 -23.18 -7.13
C GLN A 359 -6.06 -24.63 -6.61
N GLY A 360 -6.58 -24.86 -5.41
CA GLY A 360 -6.59 -26.19 -4.78
C GLY A 360 -5.27 -26.64 -4.16
N TRP A 361 -4.32 -25.73 -3.98
CA TRP A 361 -3.05 -25.94 -3.27
C TRP A 361 -2.66 -24.64 -2.54
N ALA A 362 -1.65 -24.72 -1.66
CA ALA A 362 -1.05 -23.58 -0.97
C ALA A 362 0.46 -23.82 -0.80
N SER A 363 1.22 -22.76 -0.52
CA SER A 363 2.66 -22.79 -0.35
C SER A 363 3.08 -23.61 0.88
N GLU A 364 4.08 -24.47 0.74
CA GLU A 364 4.62 -25.31 1.82
C GLU A 364 6.10 -24.98 2.07
N ALA A 365 6.52 -24.96 3.34
CA ALA A 365 7.93 -24.82 3.70
C ALA A 365 8.77 -26.02 3.23
N GLY A 366 10.00 -25.76 2.78
CA GLY A 366 10.89 -26.75 2.16
C GLY A 366 10.57 -27.03 0.70
N LYS A 367 9.70 -26.24 0.05
CA LYS A 367 9.38 -26.37 -1.39
C LYS A 367 9.91 -25.19 -2.20
N THR A 368 10.13 -25.46 -3.48
CA THR A 368 10.48 -24.44 -4.48
C THR A 368 9.41 -24.41 -5.56
N TYR A 369 8.91 -23.22 -5.83
CA TYR A 369 7.87 -22.95 -6.83
C TYR A 369 8.47 -22.12 -7.98
N THR A 370 8.71 -22.75 -9.12
CA THR A 370 9.18 -22.08 -10.35
C THR A 370 8.01 -21.37 -11.02
N VAL A 371 8.01 -20.05 -11.00
CA VAL A 371 7.07 -19.19 -11.73
C VAL A 371 7.62 -18.92 -13.13
N GLN A 372 6.79 -19.03 -14.16
CA GLN A 372 7.14 -18.69 -15.55
C GLN A 372 6.11 -17.76 -16.15
N VAL A 373 6.56 -16.58 -16.61
CA VAL A 373 5.75 -15.50 -17.19
C VAL A 373 5.97 -15.47 -18.69
N ASN A 374 4.96 -15.90 -19.44
CA ASN A 374 4.93 -15.93 -20.90
C ASN A 374 3.95 -14.88 -21.44
N GLY A 375 3.83 -14.73 -22.75
CA GLY A 375 2.91 -13.77 -23.40
C GLY A 375 3.41 -12.32 -23.41
N VAL A 376 4.50 -12.02 -22.70
CA VAL A 376 5.18 -10.71 -22.64
C VAL A 376 6.31 -10.61 -23.68
N PRO A 377 6.78 -9.39 -24.06
CA PRO A 377 7.82 -9.21 -25.09
C PRO A 377 9.17 -9.90 -24.81
N GLN A 378 9.53 -10.08 -23.53
CA GLN A 378 10.67 -10.88 -23.08
C GLN A 378 10.20 -11.79 -21.93
N PRO A 379 9.85 -13.07 -22.22
CA PRO A 379 9.44 -14.02 -21.19
C PRO A 379 10.51 -14.24 -20.13
N PHE A 380 10.10 -14.42 -18.88
CA PHE A 380 11.00 -14.59 -17.74
C PHE A 380 10.48 -15.64 -16.75
N SER A 381 11.36 -16.12 -15.88
CA SER A 381 11.03 -17.09 -14.84
C SER A 381 11.85 -16.86 -13.58
N TYR A 382 11.29 -17.19 -12.43
CA TYR A 382 11.95 -17.10 -11.13
C TYR A 382 11.48 -18.20 -10.19
N ASP A 383 12.33 -18.56 -9.22
CA ASP A 383 12.00 -19.54 -8.19
C ASP A 383 11.67 -18.85 -6.87
N VAL A 384 10.54 -19.25 -6.27
CA VAL A 384 10.18 -18.91 -4.88
C VAL A 384 10.55 -20.11 -4.00
N GLN A 385 11.54 -19.94 -3.14
CA GLN A 385 12.06 -20.98 -2.23
C GLN A 385 11.47 -20.74 -0.84
N VAL A 386 10.42 -21.48 -0.48
CA VAL A 386 9.66 -21.24 0.75
C VAL A 386 10.30 -21.97 1.92
N VAL A 387 10.63 -21.27 3.00
CA VAL A 387 11.32 -21.82 4.18
C VAL A 387 10.53 -21.61 5.47
N ALA A 388 10.70 -22.50 6.44
CA ALA A 388 10.26 -22.27 7.81
C ALA A 388 11.42 -21.62 8.57
N CYS A 389 11.18 -20.47 9.19
CA CYS A 389 12.16 -19.81 10.05
C CYS A 389 11.99 -20.28 11.51
N PRO A 390 13.08 -20.36 12.29
CA PRO A 390 13.08 -20.89 13.66
C PRO A 390 12.74 -19.84 14.74
#